data_AF-A0A933M8J7-F1
#
_entry.id   AF-A0A933M8J7-F1
#
_cell.length_a   1.000
_cell.length_b   1.000
_cell.length_c   1.000
_cell.angle_alpha   90.00
_cell.angle_beta   90.00
_cell.angle_gamma   90.00
#
_symmetry.space_group_name_H-M   'P 1'
#
loop_
_entity.id
_entity.type
_entity.pdbx_description
1 polymer ?
#
loop_
_entity_poly.entity_id
_entity_poly.type
_entity_poly.pdbx_seq_one_letter_code
_entity_poly.pdbx_strand_id
1 'polypeptide(L)'
;MPNLCGLNINPQDAKGVFQQRLTSMMGQMTGTFGNDVISTPCVEEMATFDQFVTFLQEPDADVIVFDTAPTGKTLRELAMPFDWAGFLQKQIQEGKELAKLMNMDDDSFAGLERDRRRYEHALNVLRNP
;
A
#
# COMPACT_ATOMS: atom_id res chain seq x y z
N MET A 1 23.95 11.82 -15.68
CA MET A 1 25.21 11.06 -15.45
C MET A 1 24.93 9.61 -15.80
N PRO A 2 25.85 8.87 -16.43
CA PRO A 2 25.66 7.43 -16.58
C PRO A 2 25.47 6.81 -15.19
N ASN A 3 24.49 5.91 -15.05
CA ASN A 3 24.13 5.23 -13.79
C ASN A 3 23.50 6.10 -12.68
N LEU A 4 22.96 7.29 -13.02
CA LEU A 4 22.11 8.06 -12.11
C LEU A 4 20.79 8.39 -12.81
N CYS A 5 19.69 7.90 -12.24
CA CYS A 5 18.34 8.27 -12.61
C CYS A 5 17.69 9.09 -11.48
N GLY A 6 16.80 10.00 -11.86
CA GLY A 6 15.97 10.76 -10.94
C GLY A 6 14.50 10.47 -11.21
N LEU A 7 13.73 10.31 -10.15
CA LEU A 7 12.29 10.16 -10.20
C LEU A 7 11.67 11.14 -9.21
N ASN A 8 10.61 11.82 -9.62
CA ASN A 8 9.77 12.61 -8.74
C ASN A 8 8.41 11.94 -8.58
N ILE A 9 8.00 11.66 -7.34
CA ILE A 9 6.68 11.12 -7.02
C ILE A 9 5.75 12.31 -6.78
N ASN A 10 4.86 12.59 -7.73
CA ASN A 10 3.84 13.62 -7.59
C ASN A 10 2.66 13.09 -6.74
N PRO A 11 2.37 13.67 -5.56
CA PRO A 11 1.31 13.20 -4.69
C PRO A 11 -0.09 13.25 -5.32
N GLN A 12 -0.35 14.21 -6.23
CA GLN A 12 -1.66 14.31 -6.88
C GLN A 12 -1.88 13.19 -7.91
N ASP A 13 -0.84 12.83 -8.66
CA ASP A 13 -0.92 11.75 -9.65
C ASP A 13 -1.02 10.39 -8.95
N ALA A 14 -0.30 10.23 -7.84
CA ALA A 14 -0.31 9.01 -7.03
C ALA A 14 -1.71 8.68 -6.49
N LYS A 15 -2.48 9.70 -6.08
CA LYS A 15 -3.83 9.51 -5.51
C LYS A 15 -4.77 8.76 -6.45
N GLY A 16 -4.78 9.12 -7.74
CA GLY A 16 -5.70 8.50 -8.71
C GLY A 16 -5.43 7.01 -8.87
N VAL A 17 -4.16 6.62 -8.97
CA VAL A 17 -3.73 5.22 -9.05
C VAL A 17 -4.10 4.46 -7.79
N PHE A 18 -3.82 5.05 -6.62
CA PHE A 18 -4.14 4.43 -5.33
C PHE A 18 -5.65 4.25 -5.12
N GLN A 19 -6.47 5.26 -5.43
CA GLN A 19 -7.93 5.22 -5.32
C GLN A 19 -8.55 4.14 -6.22
N GLN A 20 -8.06 3.98 -7.46
CA GLN A 20 -8.52 2.93 -8.36
C GLN A 20 -8.24 1.55 -7.79
N ARG A 21 -7.03 1.32 -7.25
CA ARG A 21 -6.70 0.05 -6.63
C ARG A 21 -7.52 -0.19 -5.36
N LEU A 22 -7.67 0.81 -4.50
CA LEU A 22 -8.49 0.72 -3.29
C LEU A 22 -9.94 0.38 -3.62
N THR A 23 -10.50 0.98 -4.67
CA THR A 23 -11.87 0.67 -5.15
C THR A 23 -11.97 -0.79 -5.60
N SER A 24 -10.98 -1.30 -6.34
CA SER A 24 -10.92 -2.70 -6.76
C SER A 24 -10.80 -3.66 -5.56
N MET A 25 -9.99 -3.31 -4.56
CA MET A 25 -9.84 -4.07 -3.32
C MET A 25 -11.15 -4.12 -2.52
N MET A 26 -11.87 -3.00 -2.42
CA MET A 26 -13.09 -2.95 -1.62
C MET A 26 -14.30 -3.52 -2.33
N GLY A 27 -14.28 -3.63 -3.66
CA GLY A 27 -15.21 -4.50 -4.38
C GLY A 27 -15.12 -5.98 -3.98
N GLN A 28 -13.96 -6.42 -3.45
CA GLN A 28 -13.75 -7.77 -2.92
C GLN A 28 -14.16 -7.89 -1.43
N MET A 29 -14.26 -6.78 -0.69
CA MET A 29 -14.74 -6.77 0.69
C MET A 29 -16.23 -6.42 0.72
N THR A 30 -17.10 -7.40 0.92
CA THR A 30 -18.53 -7.12 1.10
C THR A 30 -18.81 -6.41 2.43
N GLY A 31 -19.30 -5.17 2.38
CA GLY A 31 -20.02 -4.55 3.51
C GLY A 31 -19.39 -3.31 4.15
N THR A 32 -20.22 -2.27 4.27
CA THR A 32 -20.25 -1.12 5.22
C THR A 32 -19.02 -0.20 5.36
N PHE A 33 -17.78 -0.66 5.18
CA PHE A 33 -16.57 0.12 5.52
C PHE A 33 -15.86 0.75 4.33
N GLY A 34 -16.35 0.53 3.10
CA GLY A 34 -15.71 1.03 1.89
C GLY A 34 -15.63 2.56 1.81
N ASN A 35 -16.60 3.26 2.37
CA ASN A 35 -16.65 4.72 2.24
C ASN A 35 -15.74 5.46 3.24
N ASP A 36 -15.40 4.84 4.37
CA ASP A 36 -14.68 5.51 5.45
C ASP A 36 -13.15 5.58 5.20
N VAL A 37 -12.59 4.59 4.50
CA VAL A 37 -11.17 4.57 4.13
C VAL A 37 -10.85 5.61 3.04
N ILE A 38 -11.81 5.91 2.16
CA ILE A 38 -11.62 6.86 1.04
C ILE A 38 -11.59 8.33 1.51
N SER A 39 -12.17 8.63 2.68
CA SER A 39 -12.36 10.01 3.15
C SER A 39 -11.32 10.50 4.16
N THR A 40 -10.29 9.69 4.48
CA THR A 40 -9.27 10.09 5.44
C THR A 40 -8.26 11.06 4.81
N PRO A 41 -7.84 12.14 5.51
CA PRO A 41 -6.82 13.08 5.03
C PRO A 41 -5.44 12.43 4.74
N CYS A 42 -5.26 11.16 5.11
CA CYS A 42 -4.09 10.33 4.83
C CYS A 42 -4.00 9.74 3.41
N VAL A 43 -5.00 9.93 2.54
CA VAL A 43 -4.99 9.30 1.21
C VAL A 43 -3.84 9.81 0.33
N GLU A 44 -3.46 11.08 0.47
CA GLU A 44 -2.32 11.65 -0.26
C GLU A 44 -0.99 11.02 0.16
N GLU A 45 -0.77 10.94 1.47
CA GLU A 45 0.42 10.32 2.05
C GLU A 45 0.47 8.82 1.73
N MET A 46 -0.68 8.12 1.80
CA MET A 46 -0.75 6.69 1.49
C MET A 46 -0.50 6.42 0.01
N ALA A 47 -0.98 7.29 -0.88
CA ALA A 47 -0.75 7.16 -2.30
C ALA A 47 0.72 7.41 -2.68
N THR A 48 1.34 8.43 -2.10
CA THR A 48 2.76 8.72 -2.29
C THR A 48 3.62 7.56 -1.80
N PHE A 49 3.30 7.04 -0.61
CA PHE A 49 3.98 5.87 -0.07
C PHE A 49 3.76 4.61 -0.92
N ASP A 50 2.56 4.42 -1.48
CA ASP A 50 2.29 3.29 -2.35
C ASP A 50 3.15 3.27 -3.63
N GLN A 51 3.38 4.43 -4.22
CA GLN A 51 4.32 4.57 -5.33
C GLN A 51 5.74 4.22 -4.89
N PHE A 52 6.16 4.70 -3.73
CA PHE A 52 7.44 4.35 -3.13
C PHE A 52 7.62 2.82 -2.98
N VAL A 53 6.60 2.12 -2.47
CA VAL A 53 6.62 0.67 -2.31
C VAL A 53 6.77 -0.05 -3.65
N THR A 54 6.17 0.48 -4.71
CA THR A 54 6.29 -0.08 -6.07
C THR A 54 7.74 -0.08 -6.53
N PHE A 55 8.50 0.99 -6.25
CA PHE A 55 9.93 1.05 -6.59
C PHE A 55 10.81 0.14 -5.73
N LEU A 56 10.38 -0.22 -4.53
CA LEU A 56 11.12 -1.14 -3.68
C LEU A 56 10.97 -2.62 -4.07
N GLN A 57 9.99 -2.99 -4.90
CA GLN A 57 9.75 -4.41 -5.21
C GLN A 57 10.88 -5.03 -6.06
N GLU A 58 11.40 -4.26 -7.03
CA GLU A 58 12.44 -4.70 -7.96
C GLU A 58 13.36 -3.52 -8.26
N PRO A 59 14.31 -3.20 -7.36
CA PRO A 59 15.21 -2.08 -7.59
C PRO A 59 16.21 -2.43 -8.69
N ASP A 60 16.08 -1.76 -9.86
CA ASP A 60 17.07 -1.81 -10.95
C ASP A 60 18.39 -1.07 -10.62
N ALA A 61 18.53 -0.60 -9.38
CA ALA A 61 19.65 0.20 -8.90
C ALA A 61 20.29 -0.43 -7.66
N ASP A 62 21.63 -0.42 -7.61
CA ASP A 62 22.39 -0.91 -6.46
C ASP A 62 22.18 -0.04 -5.21
N VAL A 63 21.90 1.25 -5.40
CA VAL A 63 21.70 2.24 -4.33
C VAL A 63 20.51 3.13 -4.68
N ILE A 64 19.61 3.30 -3.72
CA ILE A 64 18.48 4.23 -3.83
C ILE A 64 18.62 5.31 -2.75
N VAL A 65 18.56 6.57 -3.17
CA VAL A 65 18.58 7.73 -2.28
C VAL A 65 17.21 8.38 -2.29
N PHE A 66 16.61 8.51 -1.11
CA PHE A 66 15.33 9.19 -0.95
C PHE A 66 15.56 10.61 -0.44
N ASP A 67 15.23 11.59 -1.27
CA ASP A 67 15.22 13.01 -0.91
C ASP A 67 13.82 13.39 -0.44
N THR A 68 13.66 13.52 0.87
CA THR A 68 12.35 13.76 1.51
C THR A 68 12.22 15.22 1.90
N ALA A 69 11.06 15.82 1.66
CA ALA A 69 10.80 17.19 2.11
C ALA A 69 10.99 17.32 3.64
N PRO A 70 11.49 18.46 4.18
CA PRO A 70 11.84 18.64 5.59
C PRO A 70 10.62 18.74 6.54
N THR A 71 9.46 18.26 6.11
CA THR A 71 8.23 18.27 6.90
C THR A 71 8.07 16.93 7.61
N GLY A 72 7.64 16.92 8.88
CA GLY A 72 7.42 15.68 9.65
C GLY A 72 6.41 14.68 9.03
N LYS A 73 5.84 15.00 7.86
CA LYS A 73 5.02 14.12 7.04
C LYS A 73 5.77 12.84 6.64
N THR A 74 7.06 12.89 6.36
CA THR A 74 7.84 11.72 5.97
C THR A 74 7.91 10.65 7.06
N LEU A 75 8.06 11.03 8.33
CA LEU A 75 8.03 10.04 9.43
C LEU A 75 6.65 9.41 9.61
N ARG A 76 5.58 10.17 9.35
CA ARG A 76 4.21 9.64 9.33
C ARG A 76 4.01 8.71 8.13
N GLU A 77 4.47 9.10 6.94
CA GLU A 77 4.46 8.29 5.72
C GLU A 77 5.20 6.95 5.89
N LEU A 78 6.32 6.92 6.62
CA LEU A 78 7.06 5.69 6.93
C LEU A 78 6.41 4.82 8.02
N ALA A 79 5.54 5.40 8.87
CA ALA A 79 4.82 4.68 9.92
C ALA A 79 3.49 4.07 9.43
N MET A 80 2.78 4.76 8.52
CA MET A 80 1.56 4.29 7.85
C MET A 80 1.57 2.88 7.23
N PRO A 81 2.68 2.37 6.67
CA PRO A 81 2.70 1.07 6.00
C PRO A 81 2.54 -0.07 7.00
N PHE A 82 3.03 0.14 8.23
CA PHE A 82 2.90 -0.82 9.31
C PHE A 82 1.44 -1.00 9.71
N ASP A 83 0.70 0.10 9.83
CA ASP A 83 -0.72 0.08 10.13
C ASP A 83 -1.54 -0.51 8.97
N TRP A 84 -1.15 -0.21 7.72
CA TRP A 84 -1.87 -0.68 6.54
C TRP A 84 -1.70 -2.17 6.25
N ALA A 85 -0.48 -2.71 6.34
CA ALA A 85 -0.24 -4.15 6.17
C ALA A 85 -0.99 -4.98 7.22
N GLY A 86 -0.96 -4.54 8.48
CA GLY A 86 -1.72 -5.16 9.58
C GLY A 86 -3.24 -5.05 9.38
N PHE A 87 -3.73 -3.91 8.90
CA PHE A 87 -5.13 -3.73 8.53
C PHE A 87 -5.57 -4.73 7.45
N LEU A 88 -4.81 -4.85 6.35
CA LEU A 88 -5.11 -5.80 5.28
C LEU A 88 -5.11 -7.25 5.78
N GLN A 89 -4.13 -7.62 6.61
CA GLN A 89 -4.08 -8.96 7.20
C GLN A 89 -5.35 -9.29 7.99
N LYS A 90 -5.81 -8.36 8.83
CA LYS A 90 -7.03 -8.54 9.61
C LYS A 90 -8.26 -8.69 8.72
N GLN A 91 -8.40 -7.86 7.69
CA GLN A 91 -9.55 -7.91 6.78
C GLN A 91 -9.57 -9.20 5.94
N ILE A 92 -8.42 -9.67 5.47
CA ILE A 92 -8.31 -10.96 4.79
C ILE A 92 -8.76 -12.09 5.70
N GLN A 93 -8.31 -12.11 6.96
CA GLN A 93 -8.70 -13.15 7.91
C GLN A 93 -10.21 -13.15 8.18
N GLU A 94 -10.80 -11.98 8.47
CA GLU A 94 -12.24 -11.85 8.72
C GLU A 94 -13.07 -12.26 7.49
N GLY A 95 -12.65 -11.85 6.29
CA GLY A 95 -13.30 -12.21 5.04
C GLY A 95 -13.24 -13.71 4.74
N LYS A 96 -12.10 -14.37 5.00
CA LYS A 96 -11.93 -15.82 4.80
C LYS A 96 -12.82 -16.64 5.73
N GLU A 97 -12.94 -16.24 7.00
CA GLU A 97 -13.84 -16.91 7.96
C GLU A 97 -15.30 -16.82 7.48
N LEU A 98 -15.73 -15.65 6.98
CA LEU A 98 -17.07 -15.49 6.42
C LEU A 98 -17.28 -16.32 5.14
N ALA A 99 -16.32 -16.29 4.21
CA ALA A 99 -16.38 -17.06 2.96
C ALA A 99 -16.50 -18.57 3.24
N LYS A 100 -15.79 -19.07 4.25
CA LYS A 100 -15.87 -20.47 4.70
C LYS A 100 -17.26 -20.82 5.24
N LEU A 101 -17.89 -19.93 6.00
CA LEU A 101 -19.28 -20.11 6.46
C LEU A 101 -20.29 -20.13 5.31
N MET A 102 -20.00 -19.38 4.25
CA MET A 102 -20.84 -19.28 3.05
C MET A 102 -20.49 -20.32 1.96
N ASN A 103 -19.50 -21.19 2.21
CA ASN A 103 -18.97 -22.17 1.27
C ASN A 103 -18.54 -21.56 -0.08
N MET A 104 -17.92 -20.37 -0.02
CA MET A 104 -17.39 -19.62 -1.16
C MET A 104 -15.89 -19.90 -1.36
N ASP A 105 -15.42 -19.82 -2.60
CA ASP A 105 -14.00 -19.99 -2.94
C ASP A 105 -13.13 -18.81 -2.44
N ASP A 106 -11.95 -19.16 -1.90
CA ASP A 106 -10.98 -18.25 -1.26
C ASP A 106 -10.24 -17.32 -2.26
N ASP A 107 -10.39 -17.57 -3.58
CA ASP A 107 -9.73 -16.79 -4.64
C ASP A 107 -10.12 -15.30 -4.63
N SER A 108 -11.24 -14.97 -3.99
CA SER A 108 -11.75 -13.60 -3.82
C SER A 108 -10.78 -12.67 -3.06
N PHE A 109 -9.81 -13.23 -2.32
CA PHE A 109 -8.85 -12.46 -1.50
C PHE A 109 -7.44 -12.37 -2.11
N ALA A 110 -7.20 -12.96 -3.29
CA ALA A 110 -5.85 -13.02 -3.87
C ALA A 110 -5.24 -11.63 -4.15
N GLY A 111 -6.07 -10.65 -4.54
CA GLY A 111 -5.62 -9.27 -4.75
C GLY A 111 -5.18 -8.59 -3.46
N LEU A 112 -5.96 -8.75 -2.38
CA LEU A 112 -5.65 -8.22 -1.05
C LEU A 112 -4.37 -8.83 -0.48
N GLU A 113 -4.18 -10.14 -0.67
CA GLU A 113 -2.98 -10.85 -0.21
C GLU A 113 -1.72 -10.41 -0.98
N ARG A 114 -1.84 -10.13 -2.29
CA ARG A 114 -0.74 -9.55 -3.08
C ARG A 114 -0.34 -8.18 -2.56
N ASP A 115 -1.30 -7.30 -2.30
CA ASP A 115 -1.01 -5.96 -1.78
C ASP A 115 -0.40 -6.03 -0.38
N ARG A 116 -0.93 -6.86 0.52
CA ARG A 116 -0.36 -7.09 1.85
C ARG A 116 1.13 -7.46 1.78
N ARG A 117 1.48 -8.43 0.92
CA ARG A 117 2.88 -8.86 0.73
C ARG A 117 3.78 -7.75 0.19
N ARG A 118 3.26 -6.94 -0.73
CA ARG A 118 4.00 -5.79 -1.28
C ARG A 118 4.36 -4.80 -0.17
N TYR A 119 3.43 -4.47 0.72
CA TYR A 119 3.68 -3.57 1.85
C TYR A 119 4.64 -4.17 2.89
N GLU A 120 4.50 -5.47 3.21
CA GLU A 120 5.44 -6.14 4.12
C GLU A 120 6.86 -6.18 3.59
N HIS A 121 7.03 -6.43 2.29
CA HIS A 121 8.35 -6.41 1.67
C HIS A 121 9.02 -5.04 1.84
N ALA A 122 8.32 -3.95 1.50
CA ALA A 122 8.85 -2.60 1.68
C ALA A 122 9.20 -2.28 3.14
N LEU A 123 8.37 -2.71 4.10
CA LEU A 123 8.67 -2.57 5.53
C LEU A 123 9.95 -3.33 5.93
N ASN A 124 10.16 -4.53 5.39
CA ASN A 124 11.35 -5.33 5.69
C ASN A 124 12.62 -4.68 5.13
N VAL A 125 12.56 -4.14 3.90
CA VAL A 125 13.67 -3.36 3.31
C VAL A 125 13.97 -2.11 4.15
N LEU A 126 12.94 -1.37 4.56
CA LEU A 126 13.11 -0.14 5.36
C LEU A 126 13.65 -0.39 6.78
N ARG A 127 13.34 -1.54 7.39
CA ARG A 127 13.77 -1.88 8.76
C ARG A 127 15.20 -2.40 8.85
N ASN A 128 15.70 -2.98 7.76
CA ASN A 128 17.06 -3.52 7.66
C ASN A 128 17.74 -2.88 6.43
N PRO A 129 18.05 -1.57 6.51
CA PRO A 129 18.63 -0.83 5.40
C PRO A 129 20.04 -1.29 5.04
#